data_AF-A0A2S9Z0K6-F1
#
_entry.id   AF-A0A2S9Z0K6-F1
#
_cell.length_a   1.000
_cell.length_b   1.000
_cell.length_c   1.000
_cell.angle_alpha   90.00
_cell.angle_beta   90.00
_cell.angle_gamma   90.00
#
_symmetry.space_group_name_H-M   'P 1'
#
loop_
_entity.id
_entity.type
_entity.pdbx_description
1 polymer ?
#
loop_
_entity_poly.entity_id
_entity_poly.type
_entity_poly.pdbx_seq_one_letter_code
_entity_poly.pdbx_strand_id
1 'polypeptide(L)'
;MSTFHEQVDYEQLPQGFDRSAVDLDLVNPCTDKLRAHYEQHLDFRLSVLVPIRTDDMHATSWSCIGYERGTRIGERVELMAEPFDREWVHTYLPANFLGDAHDSWIPGAYYLDYDPGRNRANNCQISVDTPRGRVAVTHYGQFREGRVQEHCQLARERLEMLYQDETFLREIYGDGIPLKREPRGYRSTTTITSLTRKNVRR
;
A
#
# COMPACT_ATOMS: atom_id res chain seq x y z
N MET A 1 -7.51 23.43 -4.16
CA MET A 1 -6.45 22.69 -4.88
C MET A 1 -6.67 21.23 -4.53
N SER A 2 -6.77 20.34 -5.51
CA SER A 2 -6.89 18.91 -5.23
C SER A 2 -5.58 18.39 -4.63
N THR A 3 -5.67 17.46 -3.69
CA THR A 3 -4.48 16.79 -3.13
C THR A 3 -3.89 15.83 -4.18
N PHE A 4 -2.62 15.42 -4.03
CA PHE A 4 -2.00 14.44 -4.95
C PHE A 4 -2.82 13.14 -4.98
N HIS A 5 -3.18 12.61 -3.81
CA HIS A 5 -4.04 11.44 -3.63
C HIS A 5 -5.32 11.49 -4.47
N GLU A 6 -6.02 12.63 -4.49
CA GLU A 6 -7.28 12.77 -5.24
C GLU A 6 -7.08 12.62 -6.77
N GLN A 7 -5.88 12.88 -7.26
CA GLN A 7 -5.51 12.79 -8.67
C GLN A 7 -5.07 11.37 -9.07
N VAL A 8 -4.71 10.51 -8.13
CA VAL A 8 -4.26 9.13 -8.41
C VAL A 8 -5.44 8.27 -8.85
N ASP A 9 -5.21 7.47 -9.90
CA ASP A 9 -6.15 6.43 -10.35
C ASP A 9 -5.79 5.09 -9.71
N TYR A 10 -6.30 4.86 -8.50
CA TYR A 10 -5.98 3.67 -7.69
C TYR A 10 -6.37 2.36 -8.36
N GLU A 11 -7.43 2.34 -9.17
CA GLU A 11 -7.86 1.13 -9.90
C GLU A 11 -6.85 0.71 -10.97
N GLN A 12 -6.03 1.64 -11.46
CA GLN A 12 -4.98 1.38 -12.45
C GLN A 12 -3.60 1.16 -11.83
N LEU A 13 -3.46 1.21 -10.51
CA LEU A 13 -2.17 0.91 -9.88
C LEU A 13 -1.75 -0.52 -10.23
N PRO A 14 -0.52 -0.72 -10.73
CA PRO A 14 -0.01 -2.07 -10.95
C PRO A 14 -0.05 -2.89 -9.66
N GLN A 15 -0.45 -4.16 -9.75
CA GLN A 15 -0.58 -5.05 -8.59
C GLN A 15 0.22 -6.32 -8.78
N GLY A 16 0.68 -6.88 -7.67
CA GLY A 16 1.47 -8.12 -7.65
C GLY A 16 2.91 -7.93 -8.13
N PHE A 17 3.71 -8.96 -7.91
CA PHE A 17 5.12 -9.04 -8.28
C PHE A 17 5.49 -10.50 -8.54
N ASP A 18 6.56 -10.74 -9.31
CA ASP A 18 7.12 -12.08 -9.46
C ASP A 18 8.16 -12.34 -8.37
N ARG A 19 7.81 -13.13 -7.36
CA ARG A 19 8.70 -13.50 -6.26
C ARG A 19 9.95 -14.27 -6.71
N SER A 20 9.92 -14.86 -7.90
CA SER A 20 11.05 -15.63 -8.47
C SER A 20 11.96 -14.79 -9.35
N ALA A 21 11.61 -13.52 -9.60
CA ALA A 21 12.43 -12.60 -10.37
C ALA A 21 13.76 -12.35 -9.65
N VAL A 22 14.86 -12.59 -10.38
CA VAL A 22 16.23 -12.41 -9.86
C VAL A 22 16.54 -10.93 -9.57
N ASP A 23 15.79 -10.03 -10.23
CA ASP A 23 15.90 -8.58 -10.14
C ASP A 23 14.75 -7.94 -9.35
N LEU A 24 14.03 -8.70 -8.53
CA LEU A 24 13.01 -8.14 -7.63
C LEU A 24 13.65 -7.13 -6.66
N ASP A 25 13.43 -5.85 -6.91
CA ASP A 25 13.85 -4.75 -6.05
C ASP A 25 12.77 -4.45 -4.99
N LEU A 26 12.83 -5.21 -3.89
CA LEU A 26 11.92 -5.07 -2.77
C LEU A 26 12.01 -3.66 -2.18
N VAL A 27 10.86 -2.98 -2.13
CA VAL A 27 10.78 -1.64 -1.53
C VAL A 27 11.21 -1.71 -0.06
N ASN A 28 12.02 -0.75 0.38
CA ASN A 28 12.33 -0.56 1.79
C ASN A 28 11.50 0.61 2.33
N PRO A 29 10.36 0.36 2.99
CA PRO A 29 9.52 1.43 3.54
C PRO A 29 10.16 2.09 4.78
N CYS A 30 11.35 1.64 5.18
CA CYS A 30 12.01 2.01 6.42
C CYS A 30 13.35 2.72 6.16
N THR A 31 13.55 3.29 4.97
CA THR A 31 14.73 4.12 4.68
C THR A 31 14.80 5.32 5.61
N ASP A 32 16.01 5.85 5.86
CA ASP A 32 16.19 7.05 6.69
C ASP A 32 15.39 8.25 6.17
N LYS A 33 15.24 8.36 4.83
CA LYS A 33 14.44 9.37 4.16
C LYS A 33 12.95 9.23 4.53
N LEU A 34 12.38 8.03 4.35
CA LEU A 34 10.97 7.80 4.69
C LEU A 34 10.71 7.93 6.19
N ARG A 35 11.62 7.46 7.04
CA ARG A 35 11.53 7.66 8.49
C ARG A 35 11.40 9.13 8.84
N ALA A 36 12.31 9.97 8.30
CA ALA A 36 12.27 11.40 8.56
C ALA A 36 10.94 12.02 8.08
N HIS A 37 10.45 11.58 6.91
CA HIS A 37 9.16 12.02 6.37
C HIS A 37 7.99 11.65 7.28
N TYR A 38 7.92 10.40 7.74
CA TYR A 38 6.87 9.92 8.63
C TYR A 38 6.82 10.68 9.95
N GLU A 39 7.98 10.95 10.55
CA GLU A 39 8.09 11.67 11.81
C GLU A 39 7.70 13.15 11.67
N GLN A 40 8.05 13.78 10.55
CA GLN A 40 7.85 15.21 10.33
C GLN A 40 6.47 15.55 9.79
N HIS A 41 5.89 14.67 8.98
CA HIS A 41 4.68 14.95 8.21
C HIS A 41 3.48 14.06 8.56
N LEU A 42 3.69 12.87 9.12
CA LEU A 42 2.62 11.90 9.41
C LEU A 42 2.44 11.58 10.91
N ASP A 43 3.13 12.30 11.79
CA ASP A 43 3.22 12.06 13.25
C ASP A 43 3.44 10.57 13.61
N PHE A 44 4.18 9.87 12.76
CA PHE A 44 4.45 8.44 12.92
C PHE A 44 5.92 8.23 13.25
N ARG A 45 6.18 7.93 14.53
CA ARG A 45 7.55 7.79 15.05
C ARG A 45 8.01 6.35 15.00
N LEU A 46 8.95 6.05 14.12
CA LEU A 46 9.61 4.76 14.05
C LEU A 46 10.65 4.63 15.18
N SER A 47 10.71 3.45 15.79
CA SER A 47 11.46 3.17 17.01
C SER A 47 12.41 1.97 16.88
N VAL A 48 12.11 1.03 15.97
CA VAL A 48 12.94 -0.17 15.76
C VAL A 48 13.01 -0.49 14.28
N LEU A 49 14.21 -0.84 13.80
CA LEU A 49 14.46 -1.45 12.50
C LEU A 49 14.83 -2.92 12.73
N VAL A 50 14.02 -3.85 12.24
CA VAL A 50 14.34 -5.28 12.33
C VAL A 50 14.39 -5.84 10.91
N PRO A 51 15.58 -6.19 10.37
CA PRO A 51 15.61 -7.10 9.24
C PRO A 51 15.10 -8.45 9.74
N ILE A 52 13.89 -8.83 9.35
CA ILE A 52 13.36 -10.15 9.65
C ILE A 52 13.96 -11.08 8.59
N ARG A 53 14.95 -11.87 9.00
CA ARG A 53 15.41 -13.00 8.20
C ARG A 53 14.28 -14.01 8.18
N THR A 54 13.66 -14.18 7.02
CA THR A 54 12.69 -15.22 6.81
C THR A 54 13.48 -16.47 6.41
N ASP A 55 13.35 -17.52 7.21
CA ASP A 55 14.18 -18.73 7.10
C ASP A 55 13.93 -19.54 5.80
N ASP A 56 13.03 -19.06 4.94
CA ASP A 56 12.79 -19.58 3.60
C ASP A 56 13.44 -18.68 2.52
N MET A 57 14.30 -19.28 1.70
CA MET A 57 14.72 -18.77 0.37
C MET A 57 15.69 -17.58 0.25
N HIS A 58 16.47 -17.21 1.29
CA HIS A 58 17.33 -15.99 1.24
C HIS A 58 16.55 -14.68 1.03
N ALA A 59 15.25 -14.70 1.29
CA ALA A 59 14.39 -13.53 1.25
C ALA A 59 14.75 -12.55 2.38
N THR A 60 14.76 -11.25 2.07
CA THR A 60 14.89 -10.19 3.07
C THR A 60 13.56 -9.49 3.18
N SER A 61 12.98 -9.44 4.38
CA SER A 61 11.84 -8.58 4.69
C SER A 61 12.35 -7.30 5.36
N TRP A 62 11.74 -6.17 5.01
CA TRP A 62 11.98 -4.90 5.69
C TRP A 62 10.85 -4.62 6.67
N SER A 63 11.18 -4.38 7.94
CA SER A 63 10.21 -3.97 8.94
C SER A 63 10.72 -2.79 9.76
N CYS A 64 9.83 -1.84 10.00
CA CYS A 64 10.01 -0.77 10.96
C CYS A 64 8.79 -0.63 11.85
N ILE A 65 9.05 -0.48 13.14
CA ILE A 65 8.03 -0.45 14.18
C ILE A 65 7.97 0.94 14.77
N GLY A 66 6.78 1.53 14.81
CA GLY A 66 6.53 2.80 15.47
C GLY A 66 5.53 2.71 16.62
N TYR A 67 5.52 3.79 17.41
CA TYR A 67 4.52 4.03 18.45
C TYR A 67 3.73 5.27 18.07
N GLU A 68 2.41 5.14 18.02
CA GLU A 68 1.53 6.27 17.75
C GLU A 68 1.26 7.05 19.04
N ARG A 69 1.30 8.38 18.99
CA ARG A 69 0.96 9.22 20.15
C ARG A 69 -0.51 9.01 20.52
N GLY A 70 -0.77 8.73 21.80
CA GLY A 70 -2.12 8.51 22.32
C GLY A 70 -2.62 7.07 22.26
N THR A 71 -1.85 6.13 21.68
CA THR A 71 -2.13 4.69 21.79
C THR A 71 -1.79 4.13 23.17
N ARG A 72 -2.37 2.98 23.51
CA ARG A 72 -2.15 2.36 24.82
C ARG A 72 -0.71 1.88 24.95
N ILE A 73 -0.17 1.91 26.16
CA ILE A 73 1.18 1.41 26.45
C ILE A 73 1.30 -0.04 25.95
N GLY A 74 2.29 -0.33 25.09
CA GLY A 74 2.56 -1.67 24.57
C GLY A 74 1.89 -1.99 23.23
N GLU A 75 0.94 -1.17 22.79
CA GLU A 75 0.50 -1.16 21.39
C GLU A 75 1.59 -0.58 20.51
N ARG A 76 1.67 -1.09 19.29
CA ARG A 76 2.66 -0.65 18.30
C ARG A 76 2.12 -0.89 16.90
N VAL A 77 2.62 -0.10 15.97
CA VAL A 77 2.35 -0.27 14.55
C VAL A 77 3.64 -0.70 13.86
N GLU A 78 3.55 -1.64 12.96
CA GLU A 78 4.66 -2.10 12.12
C GLU A 78 4.32 -1.86 10.66
N LEU A 79 5.22 -1.21 9.95
CA LEU A 79 5.20 -1.10 8.50
C LEU A 79 6.22 -2.08 7.94
N MET A 80 5.78 -2.89 6.97
CA MET A 80 6.56 -4.00 6.46
C MET A 80 6.50 -4.06 4.94
N ALA A 81 7.60 -4.52 4.33
CA ALA A 81 7.65 -4.95 2.94
C ALA A 81 8.29 -6.33 2.83
N GLU A 82 7.63 -7.26 2.15
CA GLU A 82 8.06 -8.66 2.06
C GLU A 82 7.92 -9.23 0.64
N PRO A 83 8.74 -10.24 0.30
CA PRO A 83 8.63 -10.94 -0.98
C PRO A 83 7.59 -12.08 -0.96
N PHE A 84 6.66 -12.07 -0.01
CA PHE A 84 5.57 -13.05 0.08
C PHE A 84 4.27 -12.41 -0.41
N ASP A 85 3.82 -12.83 -1.59
CA ASP A 85 2.54 -12.43 -2.16
C ASP A 85 1.36 -13.12 -1.47
N ARG A 86 0.15 -12.68 -1.81
CA ARG A 86 -1.09 -13.28 -1.36
C ARG A 86 -1.17 -14.78 -1.65
N GLU A 87 -0.74 -15.23 -2.82
CA GLU A 87 -0.80 -16.66 -3.21
C GLU A 87 0.04 -17.52 -2.26
N TRP A 88 1.23 -17.05 -1.91
CA TRP A 88 2.11 -17.70 -0.94
C TRP A 88 1.42 -17.81 0.42
N VAL A 89 0.82 -16.73 0.93
CA VAL A 89 0.12 -16.76 2.22
C VAL A 89 -1.03 -17.76 2.22
N HIS A 90 -1.86 -17.74 1.17
CA HIS A 90 -2.96 -18.70 1.02
C HIS A 90 -2.47 -20.14 1.02
N THR A 91 -1.31 -20.39 0.40
CA THR A 91 -0.76 -21.73 0.26
C THR A 91 -0.13 -22.25 1.56
N TYR A 92 0.68 -21.42 2.22
CA TYR A 92 1.55 -21.86 3.32
C TYR A 92 1.05 -21.44 4.70
N LEU A 93 0.24 -20.38 4.78
CA LEU A 93 -0.33 -19.83 6.02
C LEU A 93 -1.85 -19.57 5.88
N PRO A 94 -2.66 -20.54 5.40
CA PRO A 94 -4.08 -20.31 5.12
C PRO A 94 -4.87 -19.87 6.35
N ALA A 95 -4.48 -20.33 7.55
CA ALA A 95 -5.13 -19.94 8.80
C ALA A 95 -4.93 -18.46 9.17
N ASN A 96 -3.92 -17.81 8.59
CA ASN A 96 -3.62 -16.41 8.83
C ASN A 96 -4.41 -15.48 7.90
N PHE A 97 -5.03 -15.98 6.83
CA PHE A 97 -5.81 -15.15 5.91
C PHE A 97 -7.20 -14.87 6.49
N LEU A 98 -7.45 -13.61 6.85
CA LEU A 98 -8.72 -13.19 7.46
C LEU A 98 -9.78 -12.81 6.42
N GLY A 99 -9.36 -12.37 5.23
CA GLY A 99 -10.27 -12.02 4.14
C GLY A 99 -9.80 -10.83 3.31
N ASP A 100 -10.52 -10.55 2.23
CA ASP A 100 -10.37 -9.30 1.48
C ASP A 100 -10.84 -8.11 2.33
N ALA A 101 -10.11 -7.00 2.24
CA ALA A 101 -10.42 -5.76 2.97
C ALA A 101 -11.47 -4.95 2.21
N HIS A 102 -12.69 -5.47 2.10
CA HIS A 102 -13.81 -4.83 1.40
C HIS A 102 -14.25 -3.49 2.02
N ASP A 103 -13.81 -3.21 3.24
CA ASP A 103 -14.02 -1.95 3.95
C ASP A 103 -12.91 -0.92 3.67
N SER A 104 -11.87 -1.27 2.90
CA SER A 104 -10.85 -0.32 2.44
C SER A 104 -11.12 0.17 1.02
N TRP A 105 -10.75 1.40 0.74
CA TRP A 105 -10.78 1.96 -0.62
C TRP A 105 -9.55 1.59 -1.46
N ILE A 106 -8.50 1.00 -0.85
CA ILE A 106 -7.29 0.59 -1.56
C ILE A 106 -7.56 -0.72 -2.32
N PRO A 107 -7.45 -0.74 -3.66
CA PRO A 107 -7.74 -1.95 -4.43
C PRO A 107 -6.77 -3.07 -4.09
N GLY A 108 -7.28 -4.30 -3.98
CA GLY A 108 -6.48 -5.49 -3.71
C GLY A 108 -5.98 -5.60 -2.27
N ALA A 109 -6.42 -4.74 -1.35
CA ALA A 109 -6.09 -4.85 0.06
C ALA A 109 -6.74 -6.08 0.72
N TYR A 110 -6.03 -6.72 1.65
CA TYR A 110 -6.51 -7.90 2.38
C TYR A 110 -5.97 -7.95 3.80
N TYR A 111 -6.72 -8.61 4.69
CA TYR A 111 -6.40 -8.76 6.11
C TYR A 111 -5.75 -10.09 6.43
N LEU A 112 -4.75 -10.04 7.32
CA LEU A 112 -4.08 -11.20 7.89
C LEU A 112 -4.01 -11.11 9.42
N ASP A 113 -4.13 -12.25 10.10
CA ASP A 113 -3.66 -12.44 11.48
C ASP A 113 -2.20 -12.91 11.39
N TYR A 114 -1.28 -11.97 11.16
CA TYR A 114 0.10 -12.26 10.82
C TYR A 114 1.06 -11.67 11.85
N ASP A 115 1.66 -12.56 12.65
CA ASP A 115 2.83 -12.24 13.48
C ASP A 115 4.03 -13.05 12.99
N PRO A 116 5.01 -12.43 12.32
CA PRO A 116 6.22 -13.14 11.88
C PRO A 116 7.01 -13.72 13.07
N GLY A 117 6.88 -13.14 14.27
CA GLY A 117 7.50 -13.64 15.48
C GLY A 117 6.69 -14.71 16.21
N ARG A 118 5.43 -14.97 15.83
CA ARG A 118 4.48 -15.91 16.48
C ARG A 118 4.35 -15.75 18.01
N ASN A 119 4.62 -14.55 18.52
CA ASN A 119 4.70 -14.27 19.96
C ASN A 119 3.51 -13.44 20.48
N ARG A 120 2.66 -12.91 19.59
CA ARG A 120 1.55 -12.02 19.89
C ARG A 120 0.26 -12.53 19.25
N ALA A 121 -0.62 -13.10 20.08
CA ALA A 121 -2.00 -13.34 19.69
C ALA A 121 -2.79 -12.02 19.69
N ASN A 122 -3.69 -11.87 18.71
CA ASN A 122 -4.59 -10.72 18.52
C ASN A 122 -3.97 -9.47 17.86
N ASN A 123 -3.21 -9.63 16.79
CA ASN A 123 -2.85 -8.53 15.90
C ASN A 123 -3.76 -8.54 14.68
N CYS A 124 -3.68 -7.48 13.88
CA CYS A 124 -4.22 -7.52 12.53
C CYS A 124 -3.29 -6.75 11.60
N GLN A 125 -3.06 -7.34 10.45
CA GLN A 125 -2.28 -6.77 9.37
C GLN A 125 -3.18 -6.53 8.17
N ILE A 126 -3.08 -5.37 7.56
CA ILE A 126 -3.64 -5.10 6.23
C ILE A 126 -2.48 -5.03 5.22
N SER A 127 -2.63 -5.70 4.09
CA SER A 127 -1.58 -5.87 3.09
C SER A 127 -2.07 -5.52 1.70
N VAL A 128 -1.14 -5.07 0.84
CA VAL A 128 -1.35 -4.87 -0.60
C VAL A 128 -0.13 -5.41 -1.34
N ASP A 129 -0.37 -6.21 -2.38
CA ASP A 129 0.71 -6.72 -3.24
C ASP A 129 1.03 -5.68 -4.30
N THR A 130 2.23 -5.10 -4.23
CA THR A 130 2.71 -4.05 -5.15
C THR A 130 3.77 -4.64 -6.10
N PRO A 131 4.16 -3.93 -7.18
CA PRO A 131 5.25 -4.38 -8.07
C PRO A 131 6.58 -4.61 -7.37
N ARG A 132 6.80 -3.96 -6.23
CA ARG A 132 8.04 -3.99 -5.45
C ARG A 132 7.89 -4.78 -4.15
N GLY A 133 6.99 -5.76 -4.14
CA GLY A 133 6.72 -6.62 -3.00
C GLY A 133 5.40 -6.29 -2.30
N ARG A 134 5.06 -7.14 -1.31
CA ARG A 134 3.89 -6.93 -0.47
C ARG A 134 4.19 -5.88 0.58
N VAL A 135 3.45 -4.78 0.55
CA VAL A 135 3.51 -3.75 1.59
C VAL A 135 2.38 -3.97 2.57
N ALA A 136 2.68 -3.90 3.86
CA ALA A 136 1.73 -4.21 4.90
C ALA A 136 1.87 -3.30 6.12
N VAL A 137 0.74 -3.02 6.77
CA VAL A 137 0.68 -2.35 8.07
C VAL A 137 0.07 -3.32 9.06
N THR A 138 0.76 -3.54 10.18
CA THR A 138 0.28 -4.36 11.29
C THR A 138 0.04 -3.50 12.51
N HIS A 139 -1.15 -3.60 13.11
CA HIS A 139 -1.39 -3.06 14.44
C HIS A 139 -1.33 -4.20 15.46
N TYR A 140 -0.41 -4.09 16.41
CA TYR A 140 -0.25 -5.05 17.48
C TYR A 140 -0.99 -4.60 18.74
N GLY A 141 -1.91 -5.44 19.20
CA GLY A 141 -2.51 -5.34 20.52
C GLY A 141 -1.61 -5.84 21.64
N GLN A 142 -2.12 -5.71 22.86
CA GLN A 142 -1.53 -6.36 24.02
C GLN A 142 -1.80 -7.87 24.03
N PHE A 143 -0.99 -8.62 24.78
CA PHE A 143 -1.14 -10.07 24.89
C PHE A 143 -2.52 -10.45 25.45
N ARG A 144 -3.26 -11.32 24.76
CA ARG A 144 -4.62 -11.81 25.13
C ARG A 144 -5.71 -10.74 25.21
N GLU A 145 -5.57 -9.65 24.46
CA GLU A 145 -6.51 -8.53 24.52
C GLU A 145 -7.85 -8.80 23.81
N GLY A 146 -7.88 -9.70 22.81
CA GLY A 146 -9.11 -10.12 22.12
C GLY A 146 -9.78 -9.05 21.23
N ARG A 147 -9.10 -7.94 20.93
CA ARG A 147 -9.62 -6.79 20.14
C ARG A 147 -9.17 -6.80 18.68
N VAL A 148 -9.13 -7.97 18.04
CA VAL A 148 -8.62 -8.14 16.66
C VAL A 148 -9.28 -7.17 15.67
N GLN A 149 -10.61 -7.02 15.74
CA GLN A 149 -11.34 -6.14 14.82
C GLN A 149 -10.96 -4.66 14.97
N GLU A 150 -10.71 -4.20 16.19
CA GLU A 150 -10.21 -2.83 16.44
C GLU A 150 -8.81 -2.67 15.84
N HIS A 151 -7.94 -3.67 15.98
CA HIS A 151 -6.62 -3.63 15.37
C HIS A 151 -6.66 -3.68 13.84
N CYS A 152 -7.63 -4.37 13.23
CA CYS A 152 -7.82 -4.32 11.79
C CYS A 152 -8.23 -2.92 11.33
N GLN A 153 -9.14 -2.27 12.06
CA GLN A 153 -9.54 -0.90 11.77
C GLN A 153 -8.34 0.06 11.87
N LEU A 154 -7.56 -0.01 12.94
CA LEU A 154 -6.38 0.85 13.13
C LEU A 154 -5.30 0.59 12.06
N ALA A 155 -5.06 -0.68 11.72
CA ALA A 155 -4.14 -1.03 10.65
C ALA A 155 -4.59 -0.49 9.29
N ARG A 156 -5.89 -0.61 8.97
CA ARG A 156 -6.51 -0.04 7.76
C ARG A 156 -6.35 1.47 7.71
N GLU A 157 -6.77 2.19 8.75
CA GLU A 157 -6.70 3.65 8.80
C GLU A 157 -5.27 4.13 8.57
N ARG A 158 -4.29 3.44 9.15
CA ARG A 158 -2.87 3.75 8.96
C ARG A 158 -2.39 3.44 7.53
N LEU A 159 -2.77 2.32 6.94
CA LEU A 159 -2.41 2.00 5.55
C LEU A 159 -3.03 3.02 4.58
N GLU A 160 -4.29 3.40 4.78
CA GLU A 160 -4.98 4.40 3.96
C GLU A 160 -4.34 5.77 4.07
N MET A 161 -3.95 6.19 5.29
CA MET A 161 -3.19 7.42 5.50
C MET A 161 -1.84 7.40 4.74
N LEU A 162 -1.13 6.26 4.73
CA LEU A 162 0.10 6.10 3.95
C LEU A 162 -0.18 6.16 2.44
N TYR A 163 -1.23 5.51 1.94
CA TYR A 163 -1.61 5.55 0.53
C TYR A 163 -2.15 6.92 0.07
N GLN A 164 -2.45 7.84 0.99
CA GLN A 164 -2.74 9.25 0.69
C GLN A 164 -1.47 10.10 0.56
N ASP A 165 -0.32 9.61 1.03
CA ASP A 165 0.95 10.33 1.02
C ASP A 165 1.71 10.14 -0.31
N GLU A 166 2.04 11.25 -0.97
CA GLU A 166 2.75 11.22 -2.25
C GLU A 166 4.14 10.60 -2.14
N THR A 167 4.88 10.92 -1.08
CA THR A 167 6.25 10.45 -0.90
C THR A 167 6.27 8.94 -0.75
N PHE A 168 5.34 8.40 0.04
CA PHE A 168 5.15 6.97 0.21
C PHE A 168 4.75 6.28 -1.10
N LEU A 169 3.75 6.80 -1.80
CA LEU A 169 3.30 6.22 -3.07
C LEU A 169 4.42 6.19 -4.12
N ARG A 170 5.21 7.27 -4.23
CA ARG A 170 6.35 7.31 -5.15
C ARG A 170 7.45 6.35 -4.77
N GLU A 171 7.64 6.06 -3.49
CA GLU A 171 8.59 5.03 -3.09
C GLU A 171 8.13 3.64 -3.55
N ILE A 172 6.83 3.34 -3.43
CA ILE A 172 6.29 2.03 -3.81
C ILE A 172 6.19 1.85 -5.33
N TYR A 173 5.64 2.84 -6.03
CA TYR A 173 5.26 2.74 -7.44
C TYR A 173 6.19 3.51 -8.39
N GLY A 174 7.15 4.27 -7.86
CA GLY A 174 8.01 5.15 -8.64
C GLY A 174 7.24 6.35 -9.22
N ASP A 175 7.78 6.93 -10.29
CA ASP A 175 7.15 8.07 -10.98
C ASP A 175 6.03 7.67 -11.96
N GLY A 176 5.83 6.37 -12.16
CA GLY A 176 4.83 5.81 -13.07
C GLY A 176 3.40 5.74 -12.49
N ILE A 177 3.10 6.48 -11.42
CA ILE A 177 1.79 6.45 -10.77
C ILE A 177 0.72 6.94 -11.76
N PRO A 178 -0.31 6.13 -12.06
CA PRO A 178 -1.38 6.51 -12.95
C PRO A 178 -2.20 7.64 -12.32
N LEU A 179 -2.42 8.71 -13.09
CA LEU A 179 -3.25 9.83 -12.70
C LEU A 179 -4.58 9.78 -13.46
N LYS A 180 -5.67 10.12 -12.78
CA LYS A 180 -6.98 10.32 -13.38
C LYS A 180 -6.82 11.33 -14.51
N ARG A 181 -7.25 10.95 -15.72
CA ARG A 181 -7.31 11.90 -16.84
C ARG A 181 -8.35 12.96 -16.48
N GLU A 182 -8.02 14.24 -16.63
CA GLU A 182 -9.04 15.28 -16.59
C GLU A 182 -10.17 14.90 -17.56
N PRO A 183 -11.45 15.11 -17.21
CA PRO A 183 -12.52 14.98 -18.17
C PRO A 183 -12.20 15.94 -19.31
N ARG A 184 -11.98 15.39 -20.52
CA ARG A 184 -11.75 16.18 -21.73
C ARG A 184 -12.97 17.07 -21.98
N GLY A 185 -12.96 18.26 -21.42
CA GLY A 185 -14.00 19.27 -21.60
C GLY A 185 -13.95 19.80 -23.03
N TYR A 186 -15.10 19.70 -23.71
CA TYR A 186 -15.53 20.52 -24.85
C TYR A 186 -14.48 20.80 -25.95
N ARG A 187 -14.40 19.90 -26.94
CA ARG A 187 -14.07 20.35 -28.30
C ARG A 187 -15.24 21.21 -28.79
N SER A 188 -15.07 22.52 -28.71
CA SER A 188 -15.84 23.48 -29.51
C SER A 188 -15.77 23.03 -30.97
N THR A 189 -16.87 22.48 -31.48
CA THR A 189 -17.06 22.31 -32.92
C THR A 189 -17.16 23.70 -33.51
N THR A 190 -16.01 24.26 -33.92
CA THR A 190 -16.00 25.34 -34.88
C THR A 190 -16.61 24.79 -36.16
N THR A 191 -17.88 25.12 -36.36
CA THR A 191 -18.62 25.00 -37.60
C THR A 191 -17.78 25.61 -38.72
N ILE A 192 -17.20 24.78 -39.58
CA ILE A 192 -16.78 25.23 -40.92
C ILE A 192 -17.98 24.98 -41.83
N THR A 193 -18.81 26.00 -41.96
CA THR A 193 -19.73 26.14 -43.08
C THR A 193 -18.92 26.56 -44.29
N SER A 194 -18.77 25.69 -45.29
CA SER A 194 -18.49 26.14 -46.65
C SER A 194 -19.26 25.29 -47.67
N LEU A 195 -20.16 25.98 -48.34
CA LEU A 195 -21.14 25.52 -49.31
C LEU A 195 -20.52 25.06 -50.65
N THR A 196 -21.01 23.91 -51.10
CA THR A 196 -21.38 23.50 -52.48
C THR A 196 -20.84 24.21 -53.74
N ARG A 197 -20.38 23.33 -54.65
CA ARG A 197 -20.61 23.20 -56.11
C ARG A 197 -20.01 24.24 -57.09
N LYS A 198 -19.23 23.73 -58.06
CA LYS A 198 -19.72 23.48 -59.45
C LYS A 198 -18.72 22.68 -60.31
N ASN A 199 -19.27 21.65 -60.96
CA ASN A 199 -18.72 20.95 -62.13
C ASN A 199 -18.58 21.91 -63.32
N VAL A 200 -17.47 21.83 -64.07
CA VAL A 200 -17.42 22.10 -65.51
C VAL A 200 -16.46 21.11 -66.18
N ARG A 201 -16.98 20.41 -67.20
CA ARG A 201 -16.31 19.44 -68.08
C ARG A 201 -15.24 20.10 -68.96
N ARG A 202 -14.26 19.30 -69.41
CA ARG A 202 -13.78 19.32 -70.79
C ARG A 202 -13.72 17.90 -71.31
#